data_AF-A0A2H9QUC2-F1
#
_entry.id   AF-A0A2H9QUC2-F1
#
_cell.length_a   1.000
_cell.length_b   1.000
_cell.length_c   1.000
_cell.angle_alpha   90.00
_cell.angle_beta   90.00
_cell.angle_gamma   90.00
#
_symmetry.space_group_name_H-M   'P 1'
#
loop_
_entity.id
_entity.type
_entity.pdbx_description
1 polymer ?
#
loop_
_entity_poly.entity_id
_entity_poly.type
_entity_poly.pdbx_seq_one_letter_code
_entity_poly.pdbx_strand_id
1 'polypeptide(L)'
;MSCKIFIRGVVQGVGFRPAVYRTAKRMGLKGYVRNNGSNVEIGLDRDYEKFLTTLRRELPQLARIDDVAVKKTNEKYDDFIILKSRKGMKHSTLPADTGICDECLKELFDRRNKRYLYPFTNCTNCGARFSLIKDAPYDRRNTSMNDFVLCESCR
;
A
#
# COMPACT_ATOMS: atom_id res chain seq x y z
N MET A 1 19.03 -14.87 8.06
CA MET A 1 19.56 -14.17 6.87
C MET A 1 18.47 -13.27 6.35
N SER A 2 18.81 -12.01 6.04
CA SER A 2 17.87 -11.06 5.47
C SER A 2 17.53 -11.38 4.02
N CYS A 3 16.45 -10.80 3.51
CA CYS A 3 16.07 -10.91 2.11
C CYS A 3 15.38 -9.66 1.59
N LYS A 4 15.30 -9.56 0.26
CA LYS A 4 14.42 -8.66 -0.47
C LYS A 4 13.35 -9.47 -1.18
N ILE A 5 12.11 -9.11 -0.95
CA ILE A 5 10.92 -9.69 -1.57
C ILE A 5 10.38 -8.68 -2.56
N PHE A 6 10.07 -9.11 -3.78
CA PHE A 6 9.45 -8.31 -4.82
C PHE A 6 8.08 -8.91 -5.11
N ILE A 7 7.02 -8.13 -4.88
CA ILE A 7 5.64 -8.57 -5.04
C ILE A 7 5.01 -7.82 -6.22
N ARG A 8 4.42 -8.58 -7.14
CA ARG A 8 3.68 -8.06 -8.30
C ARG A 8 2.20 -8.45 -8.22
N GLY A 9 1.37 -7.67 -8.89
CA GLY A 9 -0.09 -7.82 -8.93
C GLY A 9 -0.79 -6.50 -8.66
N VAL A 10 -2.02 -6.55 -8.16
CA VAL A 10 -2.76 -5.37 -7.68
C VAL A 10 -2.28 -5.06 -6.27
N VAL A 11 -1.11 -4.42 -6.14
CA VAL A 11 -0.44 -4.20 -4.84
C VAL A 11 -0.11 -2.74 -4.57
N GLN A 12 -0.52 -1.83 -5.44
CA GLN A 12 -0.32 -0.40 -5.29
C GLN A 12 -1.67 0.34 -5.31
N GLY A 13 -1.79 1.40 -4.51
CA GLY A 13 -3.07 2.13 -4.37
C GLY A 13 -4.16 1.39 -3.59
N VAL A 14 -3.84 0.25 -2.98
CA VAL A 14 -4.82 -0.64 -2.31
C VAL A 14 -4.51 -0.86 -0.83
N GLY A 15 -3.77 0.04 -0.19
CA GLY A 15 -3.41 -0.10 1.23
C GLY A 15 -2.37 -1.19 1.53
N PHE A 16 -1.67 -1.71 0.51
CA PHE A 16 -0.70 -2.80 0.66
C PHE A 16 0.50 -2.45 1.57
N ARG A 17 1.11 -1.25 1.39
CA ARG A 17 2.25 -0.81 2.24
C ARG A 17 1.86 -0.74 3.74
N PRO A 18 0.72 -0.14 4.12
CA PRO A 18 0.21 -0.24 5.49
C PRO A 18 -0.01 -1.67 5.99
N ALA A 19 -0.56 -2.57 5.15
CA ALA A 19 -0.76 -3.98 5.54
C ALA A 19 0.57 -4.67 5.84
N VAL A 20 1.55 -4.55 4.94
CA VAL A 20 2.92 -5.04 5.12
C VAL A 20 3.54 -4.51 6.42
N TYR A 21 3.45 -3.21 6.66
CA TYR A 21 3.99 -2.57 7.86
C TYR A 21 3.36 -3.16 9.14
N ARG A 22 2.03 -3.25 9.20
CA ARG A 22 1.33 -3.80 10.37
C ARG A 22 1.68 -5.27 10.61
N THR A 23 1.69 -6.09 9.56
CA THR A 23 2.04 -7.51 9.65
C THR A 23 3.47 -7.69 10.15
N ALA A 24 4.44 -6.95 9.60
CA ALA A 24 5.83 -7.02 10.03
C ALA A 24 6.02 -6.57 11.49
N LYS A 25 5.43 -5.44 11.88
CA LYS A 25 5.49 -4.93 13.25
C LYS A 25 4.92 -5.91 14.26
N ARG A 26 3.74 -6.49 13.99
CA ARG A 26 3.13 -7.48 14.89
C ARG A 26 3.97 -8.75 15.02
N MET A 27 4.71 -9.13 13.98
CA MET A 27 5.62 -10.28 14.01
C MET A 27 6.99 -9.96 14.64
N GLY A 28 7.26 -8.70 15.02
CA GLY A 28 8.56 -8.29 15.54
C GLY A 28 9.69 -8.36 14.51
N LEU A 29 9.35 -8.22 13.21
CA LEU A 29 10.30 -8.25 12.10
C LEU A 29 10.82 -6.84 11.81
N LYS A 30 12.04 -6.77 11.28
CA LYS A 30 12.73 -5.52 10.93
C LYS A 30 12.98 -5.46 9.42
N GLY A 31 12.98 -4.28 8.85
CA GLY A 31 13.03 -4.14 7.40
C GLY A 31 12.44 -2.85 6.85
N TYR A 32 11.89 -2.95 5.65
CA TYR A 32 11.18 -1.84 5.04
C TYR A 32 10.16 -2.31 4.01
N VAL A 33 9.26 -1.41 3.62
CA VAL A 33 8.43 -1.57 2.44
C VAL A 33 8.43 -0.31 1.58
N ARG A 34 8.49 -0.46 0.26
CA ARG A 34 8.32 0.65 -0.70
C ARG A 34 7.65 0.20 -1.99
N ASN A 35 7.01 1.15 -2.67
CA ASN A 35 6.65 0.96 -4.06
C ASN A 35 7.91 1.14 -4.93
N ASN A 36 8.13 0.24 -5.88
CA ASN A 36 9.27 0.25 -6.79
C ASN A 36 8.81 -0.02 -8.23
N GLY A 37 8.61 1.04 -9.01
CA GLY A 37 7.94 0.93 -10.32
C GLY A 37 6.53 0.36 -10.14
N SER A 38 6.23 -0.75 -10.80
CA SER A 38 4.94 -1.47 -10.69
C SER A 38 4.94 -2.63 -9.69
N ASN A 39 6.00 -2.83 -8.91
CA ASN A 39 6.04 -3.83 -7.83
C ASN A 39 6.15 -3.18 -6.45
N VAL A 40 5.96 -3.99 -5.41
CA VAL A 40 6.29 -3.62 -4.03
C VAL A 40 7.55 -4.37 -3.63
N GLU A 41 8.52 -3.63 -3.12
CA GLU A 41 9.76 -4.18 -2.58
C GLU A 41 9.70 -4.17 -1.05
N ILE A 42 10.02 -5.31 -0.44
CA ILE A 42 10.07 -5.50 1.02
C ILE A 42 11.45 -6.00 1.39
N GLY A 43 12.18 -5.23 2.20
CA GLY A 43 13.36 -5.72 2.90
C GLY A 43 12.93 -6.35 4.22
N LEU A 44 13.48 -7.52 4.56
CA LEU A 44 13.13 -8.24 5.80
C LEU A 44 14.37 -8.88 6.40
N ASP A 45 14.51 -8.84 7.73
CA ASP A 45 15.65 -9.37 8.47
C ASP A 45 15.67 -10.91 8.55
N ARG A 46 14.49 -11.54 8.62
CA ARG A 46 14.31 -13.00 8.72
C ARG A 46 12.87 -13.45 8.40
N ASP A 47 12.64 -14.76 8.45
CA ASP A 47 11.31 -15.40 8.47
C ASP A 47 10.34 -14.99 7.34
N TYR A 48 10.86 -14.74 6.13
CA TYR A 48 10.07 -14.24 5.00
C TYR A 48 8.92 -15.17 4.60
N GLU A 49 9.07 -16.49 4.75
CA GLU A 49 8.04 -17.47 4.41
C GLU A 49 6.84 -17.39 5.34
N LYS A 50 7.11 -17.29 6.64
CA LYS A 50 6.08 -17.07 7.67
C LYS A 50 5.42 -15.71 7.45
N PHE A 51 6.21 -14.67 7.19
CA PHE A 51 5.71 -13.34 6.88
C PHE A 51 4.78 -13.34 5.66
N LEU A 52 5.16 -13.96 4.54
CA LEU A 52 4.34 -14.05 3.34
C LEU A 52 3.04 -14.84 3.59
N THR A 53 3.11 -15.91 4.36
CA THR A 53 1.92 -16.69 4.74
C THR A 53 0.95 -15.86 5.57
N THR A 54 1.46 -15.11 6.55
CA THR A 54 0.64 -14.21 7.37
C THR A 54 0.08 -13.05 6.55
N LEU A 55 0.89 -12.40 5.71
CA LEU A 55 0.47 -11.28 4.86
C LEU A 55 -0.66 -11.69 3.91
N ARG A 56 -0.60 -12.89 3.32
CA ARG A 56 -1.65 -13.39 2.42
C ARG A 56 -3.02 -13.51 3.09
N ARG A 57 -3.07 -13.80 4.40
CA ARG A 57 -4.32 -13.88 5.18
C ARG A 57 -4.90 -12.51 5.53
N GLU A 58 -4.11 -11.46 5.39
CA GLU A 58 -4.43 -10.09 5.83
C GLU A 58 -4.38 -9.09 4.68
N LEU A 59 -4.47 -9.59 3.45
CA LEU A 59 -4.47 -8.75 2.28
C LEU A 59 -5.65 -7.76 2.36
N PRO A 60 -5.41 -6.48 2.05
CA PRO A 60 -6.50 -5.56 1.78
C PRO A 60 -7.44 -6.14 0.72
N GLN A 61 -8.73 -5.83 0.82
CA GLN A 61 -9.76 -6.40 -0.05
C GLN A 61 -9.48 -6.23 -1.55
N LEU A 62 -8.90 -5.09 -1.95
CA LEU A 62 -8.55 -4.79 -3.34
C LEU A 62 -7.16 -5.29 -3.73
N ALA A 63 -6.39 -5.84 -2.79
CA ALA A 63 -5.05 -6.29 -3.04
C ALA A 63 -5.03 -7.73 -3.58
N ARG A 64 -4.22 -7.96 -4.60
CA ARG A 64 -3.99 -9.28 -5.17
C ARG A 64 -2.51 -9.47 -5.46
N ILE A 65 -1.95 -10.56 -4.97
CA ILE A 65 -0.58 -10.97 -5.24
C ILE A 65 -0.62 -11.97 -6.39
N ASP A 66 0.00 -11.60 -7.52
CA ASP A 66 0.07 -12.44 -8.72
C ASP A 66 1.43 -13.17 -8.80
N ASP A 67 2.52 -12.51 -8.37
CA ASP A 67 3.87 -13.08 -8.42
C ASP A 67 4.73 -12.58 -7.24
N VAL A 68 5.63 -13.44 -6.77
CA VAL A 68 6.56 -13.16 -5.66
C VAL A 68 7.95 -13.67 -6.00
N ALA A 69 8.92 -12.77 -6.06
CA ALA A 69 10.33 -13.10 -6.18
C ALA A 69 11.10 -12.77 -4.90
N VAL A 70 12.04 -13.62 -4.50
CA VAL A 70 12.83 -13.43 -3.27
C VAL A 70 14.32 -13.48 -3.59
N LYS A 71 15.09 -12.52 -3.07
CA LYS A 71 16.54 -12.46 -3.16
C LYS A 71 17.15 -12.40 -1.76
N LYS A 72 18.00 -13.36 -1.41
CA LYS A 72 18.74 -13.32 -0.13
C LYS A 72 19.71 -12.13 -0.11
N THR A 73 19.87 -11.53 1.06
CA THR A 73 20.76 -10.38 1.31
C THR A 73 21.42 -10.53 2.68
N ASN A 74 22.42 -9.67 2.96
CA ASN A 74 23.07 -9.56 4.28
C ASN A 74 22.86 -8.17 4.89
N GLU A 75 21.72 -7.54 4.60
CA GLU A 75 21.38 -6.22 5.13
C GLU A 75 20.89 -6.35 6.59
N LYS A 76 21.26 -5.37 7.42
CA LYS A 76 20.76 -5.26 8.79
C LYS A 76 19.75 -4.13 8.84
N TYR A 77 18.71 -4.34 9.64
CA TYR A 77 17.66 -3.36 9.86
C TYR A 77 17.46 -3.18 11.36
N ASP A 78 17.29 -1.93 11.79
CA ASP A 78 17.08 -1.61 13.20
C ASP A 78 15.59 -1.61 13.56
N ASP A 79 14.74 -1.28 12.59
CA ASP A 79 13.28 -1.25 12.69
C ASP A 79 12.61 -1.64 11.36
N PHE A 80 11.28 -1.65 11.30
CA PHE A 80 10.48 -1.76 10.09
C PHE A 80 9.85 -0.43 9.68
N ILE A 81 10.19 0.11 8.50
CA ILE A 81 9.75 1.44 8.05
C ILE A 81 9.11 1.44 6.66
N ILE A 82 8.21 2.40 6.40
CA ILE A 82 7.68 2.65 5.06
C ILE A 82 8.59 3.67 4.36
N LEU A 83 9.34 3.22 3.35
CA LEU A 83 10.26 4.07 2.60
C LEU A 83 9.57 4.81 1.45
N LYS A 84 10.19 5.90 1.02
CA LYS A 84 9.77 6.66 -0.18
C LYS A 84 9.77 5.75 -1.42
N SER A 85 8.77 5.97 -2.27
CA SER A 85 8.61 5.24 -3.53
C SER A 85 9.80 5.48 -4.48
N ARG A 86 10.29 4.42 -5.12
CA ARG A 86 11.40 4.47 -6.09
C ARG A 86 10.87 4.26 -7.52
N LYS A 87 11.47 4.93 -8.50
CA LYS A 87 11.24 4.61 -9.92
C LYS A 87 11.83 3.22 -10.21
N GLY A 88 11.08 2.39 -10.93
CA GLY A 88 11.45 1.02 -11.29
C GLY A 88 10.75 0.61 -12.58
N MET A 89 10.82 -0.67 -12.94
CA MET A 89 10.17 -1.20 -14.15
C MET A 89 8.64 -1.01 -14.08
N LYS A 90 8.06 -0.56 -15.20
CA LYS A 90 6.61 -0.38 -15.36
C LYS A 90 6.01 -1.67 -15.94
N HIS A 91 5.12 -2.28 -15.18
CA HIS A 91 4.22 -3.36 -15.58
C HIS A 91 2.75 -2.90 -15.45
N SER A 92 1.84 -3.55 -16.18
CA SER A 92 0.49 -3.07 -16.52
C SER A 92 -0.60 -3.29 -15.47
N THR A 93 -0.31 -3.81 -14.28
CA THR A 93 -1.35 -4.12 -13.29
C THR A 93 -1.75 -2.88 -12.49
N LEU A 94 -2.66 -2.08 -13.04
CA LEU A 94 -3.25 -0.93 -12.35
C LEU A 94 -4.55 -1.35 -11.64
N PRO A 95 -4.80 -0.85 -10.41
CA PRO A 95 -6.07 -1.10 -9.72
C PRO A 95 -7.23 -0.42 -10.44
N ALA A 96 -8.35 -1.13 -10.58
CA ALA A 96 -9.59 -0.57 -11.09
C ALA A 96 -10.21 0.44 -10.12
N ASP A 97 -11.08 1.30 -10.64
CA ASP A 97 -11.93 2.17 -9.83
C ASP A 97 -12.97 1.35 -9.07
N THR A 98 -13.35 1.82 -7.89
CA THR A 98 -14.30 1.11 -7.02
C THR A 98 -15.34 2.07 -6.44
N GLY A 99 -16.54 1.54 -6.17
CA GLY A 99 -17.57 2.26 -5.42
C GLY A 99 -17.12 2.53 -3.98
N ILE A 100 -17.90 3.33 -3.25
CA ILE A 100 -17.68 3.61 -1.82
C ILE A 100 -17.83 2.31 -0.99
N CYS A 101 -16.99 2.11 0.03
CA CYS A 101 -17.14 1.00 0.96
C CYS A 101 -18.06 1.36 2.14
N ASP A 102 -18.54 0.35 2.86
CA ASP A 102 -19.46 0.54 4.01
C ASP A 102 -18.89 1.45 5.10
N GLU A 103 -17.58 1.38 5.36
CA GLU A 103 -16.94 2.26 6.36
C GLU A 103 -16.95 3.72 5.93
N CYS A 104 -16.58 4.01 4.69
CA CYS A 104 -16.68 5.38 4.16
C CYS A 104 -18.15 5.84 4.05
N LEU A 105 -19.08 4.95 3.77
CA LEU A 105 -20.50 5.27 3.72
C LEU A 105 -21.03 5.64 5.12
N LYS A 106 -20.61 4.94 6.17
CA LYS A 106 -20.91 5.31 7.57
C LYS A 106 -20.32 6.68 7.92
N GLU A 107 -19.05 6.93 7.58
CA GLU A 107 -18.41 8.24 7.81
C GLU A 107 -19.15 9.37 7.10
N LEU A 108 -19.60 9.13 5.86
CA LEU A 108 -20.32 10.11 5.05
C LEU A 108 -21.63 10.58 5.70
N PHE A 109 -22.30 9.70 6.45
CA PHE A 109 -23.59 9.99 7.08
C PHE A 109 -23.53 10.20 8.60
N ASP A 110 -22.36 10.13 9.23
CA ASP A 110 -22.20 10.46 10.65
C ASP A 110 -22.01 11.97 10.85
N ARG A 111 -23.01 12.64 11.46
CA ARG A 111 -23.02 14.09 11.73
C ARG A 111 -21.86 14.55 12.62
N ARG A 112 -21.21 13.66 13.37
CA ARG A 112 -20.06 13.97 14.22
C ARG A 112 -18.74 13.80 13.48
N ASN A 113 -18.74 13.17 12.32
CA ASN A 113 -17.54 12.97 11.53
C ASN A 113 -17.21 14.24 10.74
N LYS A 114 -15.93 14.60 10.68
CA LYS A 114 -15.46 15.74 9.86
C LYS A 114 -15.74 15.59 8.36
N ARG A 115 -16.02 14.36 7.90
CA ARG A 115 -16.38 14.01 6.52
C ARG A 115 -17.89 13.89 6.30
N TYR A 116 -18.72 14.36 7.24
CA TYR A 116 -20.17 14.37 7.07
C TYR A 116 -20.55 15.08 5.76
N LEU A 117 -21.25 14.37 4.88
CA LEU A 117 -21.65 14.79 3.53
C LEU A 117 -20.49 15.23 2.62
N TYR A 118 -19.25 14.82 2.90
CA TYR A 118 -18.10 15.15 2.05
C TYR A 118 -18.10 14.31 0.75
N PRO A 119 -18.29 14.92 -0.44
CA PRO A 119 -18.57 14.17 -1.68
C PRO A 119 -17.41 13.31 -2.20
N PHE A 120 -16.17 13.62 -1.78
CA PHE A 120 -14.96 12.92 -2.24
C PHE A 120 -14.42 11.94 -1.19
N THR A 121 -15.25 11.54 -0.22
CA THR A 121 -14.87 10.57 0.82
C THR A 121 -14.40 9.25 0.20
N ASN A 122 -13.16 8.87 0.48
CA ASN A 122 -12.63 7.55 0.13
C ASN A 122 -11.58 7.10 1.15
N CYS A 123 -11.28 5.81 1.12
CA CYS A 123 -10.20 5.20 1.90
C CYS A 123 -9.33 4.33 0.98
N THR A 124 -8.37 3.60 1.55
CA THR A 124 -7.51 2.69 0.78
C THR A 124 -8.27 1.54 0.10
N ASN A 125 -9.48 1.24 0.55
CA ASN A 125 -10.30 0.11 0.09
C ASN A 125 -11.40 0.52 -0.90
N CYS A 126 -11.54 1.81 -1.24
CA CYS A 126 -12.64 2.28 -2.09
C CYS A 126 -12.29 3.54 -2.90
N GLY A 127 -13.14 3.91 -3.85
CA GLY A 127 -13.04 5.13 -4.64
C GLY A 127 -12.16 5.02 -5.89
N ALA A 128 -11.91 6.17 -6.51
CA ALA A 128 -11.18 6.28 -7.77
C ALA A 128 -9.69 5.90 -7.63
N ARG A 129 -9.18 5.23 -8.65
CA ARG A 129 -7.84 4.64 -8.75
C ARG A 129 -7.31 4.83 -10.17
N PHE A 130 -7.67 3.95 -11.11
CA PHE A 130 -7.23 4.02 -12.50
C PHE A 130 -7.48 5.42 -13.08
N SER A 131 -8.67 5.98 -12.86
CA SER A 131 -9.04 7.31 -13.32
C SER A 131 -8.22 8.45 -12.71
N LEU A 132 -7.51 8.24 -11.60
CA LEU A 132 -6.65 9.26 -10.97
C LEU A 132 -5.16 9.09 -11.29
N ILE A 133 -4.71 7.90 -11.67
CA ILE A 133 -3.27 7.59 -11.81
C ILE A 133 -2.72 8.26 -13.07
N LYS A 134 -1.68 9.09 -12.89
CA LYS A 134 -0.90 9.69 -13.99
C LYS A 134 0.35 8.85 -14.30
N ASP A 135 1.01 8.31 -13.28
CA ASP A 135 2.19 7.43 -13.46
C ASP A 135 2.39 6.45 -12.29
N ALA A 136 3.20 5.41 -12.52
CA ALA A 136 3.71 4.52 -11.49
C ALA A 136 5.09 4.98 -10.97
N PRO A 137 5.44 4.78 -9.68
CA PRO A 137 4.66 4.09 -8.65
C PRO A 137 3.46 4.92 -8.15
N TYR A 138 2.41 4.24 -7.66
CA TYR A 138 1.28 4.89 -7.02
C TYR A 138 1.76 5.69 -5.81
N ASP A 139 1.62 7.00 -5.92
CA ASP A 139 1.94 7.98 -4.90
C ASP A 139 1.08 9.21 -5.18
N ARG A 140 0.73 10.00 -4.16
CA ARG A 140 -0.17 11.16 -4.35
C ARG A 140 0.38 12.12 -5.41
N ARG A 141 1.71 12.28 -5.46
CA ARG A 141 2.40 13.11 -6.46
C ARG A 141 2.22 12.64 -7.91
N ASN A 142 1.89 11.37 -8.11
CA ASN A 142 1.72 10.74 -9.42
C ASN A 142 0.24 10.50 -9.75
N THR A 143 -0.68 11.21 -9.10
CA THR A 143 -2.12 11.19 -9.43
C THR A 143 -2.64 12.59 -9.67
N SER A 144 -3.88 12.71 -10.16
CA SER A 144 -4.61 13.99 -10.18
C SER A 144 -4.80 14.60 -8.79
N MET A 145 -4.62 13.84 -7.71
CA MET A 145 -4.68 14.35 -6.33
C MET A 145 -3.43 15.14 -5.90
N ASN A 146 -2.37 15.18 -6.73
CA ASN A 146 -1.14 15.94 -6.45
C ASN A 146 -1.42 17.42 -6.16
N ASP A 147 -2.37 18.01 -6.87
CA ASP A 147 -2.63 19.45 -6.83
C ASP A 147 -3.45 19.86 -5.58
N PHE A 148 -3.92 18.87 -4.81
CA PHE A 148 -4.65 19.06 -3.56
C PHE A 148 -3.71 18.76 -2.39
N VAL A 149 -3.13 19.80 -1.78
CA VAL A 149 -2.24 19.63 -0.62
C VAL A 149 -3.03 19.16 0.60
N LEU A 150 -2.50 18.15 1.32
CA LEU A 150 -3.14 17.66 2.55
C LEU A 150 -3.08 18.74 3.64
N CYS A 151 -4.24 19.06 4.22
CA CYS A 151 -4.34 19.85 5.44
C CYS A 151 -3.77 19.08 6.65
N GLU A 152 -3.54 19.78 7.75
CA GLU A 152 -2.95 19.21 8.96
C GLU A 152 -3.71 17.98 9.47
N SER A 153 -5.05 18.02 9.49
CA SER A 153 -5.87 16.91 9.98
C SER A 153 -5.83 15.63 9.11
N CYS A 154 -5.27 15.70 7.90
CA CYS A 154 -5.22 14.59 6.94
C CYS A 154 -3.81 14.06 6.68
N ARG A 155 -2.77 14.70 7.24
CA ARG A 155 -1.38 14.22 7.19
C ARG A 155 -1.17 13.13 8.24
#